data_AF-A0A6I2ZSX3-F1
#
_entry.id   AF-A0A6I2ZSX3-F1
#
_cell.length_a   1.000
_cell.length_b   1.000
_cell.length_c   1.000
_cell.angle_alpha   90.00
_cell.angle_beta   90.00
_cell.angle_gamma   90.00
#
_symmetry.space_group_name_H-M   'P 1'
#
loop_
_entity.id
_entity.type
_entity.pdbx_description
1 polymer ?
#
loop_
_entity_poly.entity_id
_entity_poly.type
_entity_poly.pdbx_seq_one_letter_code
_entity_poly.pdbx_strand_id
1 'polypeptide(L)' 'MIEVRAAEDHVVDVLLAAGVQSEDWLLPAELHEVHHGESIDHDDVLDFHHLLSTPDWYTTLTTMTDR' A
#
# COMPACT_ATOMS: atom_id res chain seq x y z
N MET A 1 -0.44 -5.31 -20.47
CA MET A 1 -1.43 -5.47 -19.39
C MET A 1 -1.44 -6.94 -19.00
N ILE A 2 -0.99 -7.26 -17.79
CA ILE A 2 -0.99 -8.64 -17.28
C ILE A 2 -2.32 -8.81 -16.56
N GLU A 3 -3.13 -9.75 -17.02
CA GLU A 3 -4.38 -10.12 -16.37
C GLU A 3 -4.08 -11.19 -15.33
N VAL A 4 -4.28 -10.89 -14.05
CA VAL A 4 -4.16 -11.86 -12.97
C VAL A 4 -5.48 -12.62 -12.88
N ARG A 5 -5.43 -13.95 -13.06
CA ARG A 5 -6.60 -14.83 -12.93
C ARG A 5 -6.45 -15.65 -11.66
N ALA A 6 -7.58 -15.97 -11.02
CA ALA A 6 -7.59 -16.89 -9.89
C ALA A 6 -7.05 -18.26 -10.35
N ALA A 7 -6.24 -18.89 -9.49
CA ALA A 7 -5.84 -20.28 -9.70
C ALA A 7 -7.05 -21.19 -9.50
N GLU A 8 -7.13 -22.28 -10.26
CA GLU A 8 -8.12 -23.32 -10.01
C GLU A 8 -7.78 -24.07 -8.72
N ASP A 9 -8.80 -24.44 -7.93
CA ASP A 9 -8.64 -25.10 -6.62
C ASP A 9 -7.70 -26.32 -6.68
N HIS A 10 -7.82 -27.12 -7.75
CA HIS A 10 -7.01 -28.32 -7.93
C HIS A 10 -5.50 -28.02 -8.04
N VAL A 11 -5.12 -26.86 -8.57
CA VAL A 11 -3.71 -26.43 -8.68
C VAL A 11 -3.17 -26.10 -7.30
N VAL A 12 -3.98 -25.43 -6.47
CA VAL A 12 -3.62 -25.08 -5.09
C VAL A 12 -3.40 -26.35 -4.28
N ASP A 13 -4.31 -27.33 -4.39
CA ASP A 13 -4.19 -28.62 -3.70
C ASP A 13 -2.91 -29.38 -4.06
N VAL A 14 -2.52 -29.39 -5.34
CA VAL A 14 -1.28 -30.02 -5.80
C VAL A 14 -0.05 -29.34 -5.22
N LEU A 15 -0.05 -28.01 -5.15
CA LEU A 15 1.06 -27.24 -4.57
C LEU A 15 1.19 -27.50 -3.06
N LEU A 16 0.07 -27.51 -2.34
CA LEU A 16 0.03 -27.84 -0.91
C LEU A 16 0.54 -29.27 -0.65
N ALA A 17 0.09 -30.25 -1.44
CA ALA A 17 0.53 -31.64 -1.34
C ALA A 17 2.03 -31.82 -1.66
N ALA A 18 2.57 -30.99 -2.55
CA ALA A 18 4.01 -30.94 -2.85
C ALA A 18 4.86 -30.28 -1.74
N GLY A 19 4.22 -29.78 -0.67
CA GLY A 19 4.88 -29.16 0.49
C GLY A 19 5.07 -27.65 0.38
N VAL A 20 4.46 -26.99 -0.62
CA VAL A 20 4.46 -25.53 -0.72
C VAL A 20 3.69 -24.95 0.47
N GLN A 21 4.29 -23.96 1.11
CA GLN A 21 3.65 -23.26 2.22
C GLN A 21 2.63 -22.26 1.65
N SER A 22 1.40 -22.31 2.18
CA SER A 22 0.39 -21.29 1.94
C SER A 22 0.34 -20.35 3.11
N GLU A 23 0.29 -19.06 2.81
CA GLU A 23 0.07 -18.00 3.80
C GLU A 23 -1.17 -17.22 3.37
N ASP A 24 -2.12 -17.10 4.29
CA ASP A 24 -3.30 -16.28 4.08
C ASP A 24 -2.94 -14.83 4.40
N TRP A 25 -2.97 -13.98 3.38
CA TRP A 25 -2.75 -12.56 3.58
C TRP A 25 -4.08 -11.84 3.77
N LEU A 26 -4.31 -11.32 4.98
CA LEU A 26 -5.37 -10.35 5.20
C LEU A 26 -4.90 -9.00 4.65
N LEU A 27 -5.57 -8.54 3.59
CA LEU A 27 -5.28 -7.23 3.04
C LEU A 27 -5.59 -6.14 4.08
N PRO A 28 -4.78 -5.07 4.13
CA PRO A 28 -5.01 -3.95 5.02
C PRO A 28 -6.38 -3.30 4.74
N ALA A 29 -7.03 -2.80 5.80
CA ALA A 29 -8.34 -2.14 5.69
C ALA A 29 -8.26 -0.90 4.79
N GLU A 30 -7.12 -0.22 4.81
CA GLU A 30 -6.74 0.94 4.03
C GLU A 30 -6.91 0.74 2.52
N LEU A 31 -6.79 -0.51 2.03
CA LEU A 31 -6.99 -0.83 0.62
C LEU A 31 -8.45 -0.67 0.16
N HIS A 32 -9.39 -0.68 1.11
CA HIS A 32 -10.82 -0.55 0.87
C HIS A 32 -11.37 0.82 1.28
N GLU A 33 -10.50 1.71 1.77
CA GLU A 33 -10.89 3.07 2.12
C GLU A 33 -11.17 3.90 0.87
N VAL A 34 -12.06 4.88 0.99
CA VAL A 34 -12.33 5.81 -0.10
C VAL A 34 -11.11 6.71 -0.28
N HIS A 35 -10.40 6.53 -1.39
CA HIS A 35 -9.29 7.41 -1.75
C HIS A 35 -9.82 8.80 -2.15
N HIS A 36 -9.32 9.84 -1.48
CA HIS A 36 -9.62 11.23 -1.78
C HIS A 36 -8.34 11.98 -2.12
N GLY A 37 -8.43 12.89 -3.09
CA GLY A 37 -7.28 13.68 -3.55
C GLY A 37 -6.60 13.09 -4.78
N GLU A 38 -5.43 13.63 -5.08
CA GLU A 38 -4.58 13.16 -6.17
C GLU A 38 -3.87 11.86 -5.78
N SER A 39 -3.53 11.03 -6.77
CA SER A 39 -2.73 9.84 -6.52
C SER A 39 -1.35 10.26 -6.07
N ILE A 40 -0.86 9.68 -4.97
CA ILE A 40 0.50 9.91 -4.50
C ILE A 40 1.48 9.35 -5.55
N ASP A 41 2.41 10.17 -6.00
CA ASP A 41 3.48 9.80 -6.91
C ASP A 41 4.85 9.75 -6.21
N HIS A 42 5.92 9.61 -7.00
CA HIS A 42 7.26 9.52 -6.45
C HIS A 42 7.77 10.87 -5.91
N ASP A 43 7.42 11.97 -6.57
CA ASP A 43 7.88 13.30 -6.22
C ASP A 43 7.22 13.76 -4.90
N ASP A 44 5.96 13.38 -4.67
CA ASP A 44 5.27 13.60 -3.38
C ASP A 44 6.06 13.02 -2.18
N VAL A 45 6.65 11.84 -2.35
CA VAL A 45 7.45 11.18 -1.30
C VAL A 45 8.76 11.93 -1.05
N LEU A 46 9.40 12.42 -2.12
CA LEU A 46 10.63 13.21 -2.02
C LEU A 46 10.36 14.56 -1.37
N ASP A 47 9.30 15.24 -1.77
CA ASP A 47 8.88 16.51 -1.21
C ASP A 47 8.55 16.38 0.27
N PHE A 48 7.86 15.31 0.66
CA PHE A 48 7.62 15.00 2.07
C PHE A 48 8.93 14.76 2.84
N HIS A 49 9.89 14.04 2.26
CA HIS A 49 11.20 13.84 2.88
C HIS A 49 11.98 15.16 3.07
N HIS A 50 11.94 16.03 2.07
CA HIS A 50 12.56 17.35 2.15
C HIS A 50 11.90 18.20 3.24
N LEU A 51 10.57 18.15 3.36
CA LEU A 51 9.82 18.84 4.41
C LEU A 51 10.26 18.39 5.80
N LEU A 52 10.35 17.07 6.05
CA LEU A 52 10.78 16.50 7.34
C LEU A 52 12.23 16.86 7.71
N SER A 53 13.05 17.23 6.74
CA SER A 53 14.44 17.64 6.98
C SER A 53 14.56 19.08 7.46
N THR A 54 13.47 19.86 7.47
CA THR A 54 13.45 21.24 7.97
C THR A 54 13.26 21.29 9.49
N PRO A 55 13.82 22.29 10.21
CA PRO A 55 13.65 22.38 11.67
C PRO A 55 12.20 22.56 12.13
N ASP A 56 11.38 23.23 11.31
CA ASP A 56 10.01 23.63 11.65
C ASP A 56 8.94 22.69 11.07
N TRP A 57 9.36 21.51 10.57
CA TRP A 57 8.51 20.55 9.85
C TRP A 57 7.19 20.23 10.57
N TYR A 58 7.24 20.10 11.90
CA TYR A 58 6.09 19.74 12.71
C TYR A 58 5.02 20.84 12.70
N THR A 59 5.43 22.10 12.84
CA THR A 59 4.51 23.24 12.76
C THR A 59 3.92 23.36 11.36
N THR A 60 4.72 23.12 10.32
CA THR A 60 4.22 23.12 8.94
C THR A 60 3.16 22.04 8.72
N LEU A 61 3.40 20.79 9.13
CA LEU A 61 2.45 19.69 8.95
C LEU A 61 1.16 19.89 9.75
N THR A 62 1.25 20.29 11.01
CA THR A 62 0.07 20.54 11.85
C THR A 62 -0.83 21.62 11.26
N THR A 63 -0.24 22.69 10.70
CA THR A 63 -1.00 23.75 10.01
C THR A 63 -1.71 23.25 8.75
N MET A 64 -1.17 22.24 8.05
CA MET A 64 -1.77 21.67 6.85
C MET A 64 -2.94 20.72 7.16
N THR A 65 -2.89 20.01 8.30
CA THR A 65 -3.92 19.04 8.72
C THR A 65 -5.13 19.69 9.39
N ASP A 66 -4.99 20.88 9.98
CA ASP A 66 -6.06 21.60 10.68
C ASP A 66 -7.15 22.20 9.75
N ARG A 67 -7.30 21.71 8.51
CA ARG A 67 -8.17 22.27 7.48
C ARG A 67 -9.31 21.36 7.03
#